data_AF-A0A0A8WRZ1-F1
#
_entry.id   AF-A0A0A8WRZ1-F1
#
_cell.length_a   1.000
_cell.length_b   1.000
_cell.length_c   1.000
_cell.angle_alpha   90.00
_cell.angle_beta   90.00
_cell.angle_gamma   90.00
#
_symmetry.space_group_name_H-M   'P 1'
#
loop_
_entity.id
_entity.type
_entity.pdbx_description
1 polymer ?
#
loop_
_entity_poly.entity_id
_entity_poly.type
_entity_poly.pdbx_seq_one_letter_code
_entity_poly.pdbx_strand_id
1 'polypeptide(L)'
;MIEDDHYVVNTRNAHIDTSDFQREVRKVLTDNKCGINEALECIYDIAFLRTGTVPQEPDHTQLICRYLSPSKFIQFLHTRSISFPTATQFSDHWECRVPEDYETAVLRILYDLNMSADDWSSLVRRKAEEWNISCWTQLDNHFDDHLMWDCYAGGPQGVGITVRYGVLKDSLANSVKQLDVDSLLHCGSVNYETLSLLPFNKHHMFRNENEVRFAFRARHCGALSVSIDDIFGSFGIRISPAATVEHHDAMRSLWLKYGGVDRVQWPQ
;
A
#
# COMPACT_ATOMS: atom_id res chain seq x y z
N MET A 1 10.99 -26.58 -8.12
CA MET A 1 10.45 -25.23 -8.36
C MET A 1 8.97 -25.41 -8.53
N ILE A 2 8.17 -24.95 -7.58
CA ILE A 2 6.73 -24.82 -7.77
C ILE A 2 6.61 -23.59 -8.66
N GLU A 3 6.18 -23.78 -9.91
CA GLU A 3 5.76 -22.67 -10.77
C GLU A 3 4.68 -21.91 -10.00
N ASP A 4 4.86 -20.61 -9.88
CA ASP A 4 3.92 -19.70 -9.24
C ASP A 4 2.66 -19.63 -10.12
N ASP A 5 1.79 -20.64 -10.00
CA ASP A 5 0.54 -20.86 -10.73
C ASP A 5 -0.55 -19.82 -10.38
N HIS A 6 -0.17 -18.71 -9.75
CA HIS A 6 -1.06 -17.68 -9.26
C HIS A 6 -1.27 -16.51 -10.22
N TYR A 7 -0.59 -16.48 -11.37
CA TYR A 7 -0.92 -15.51 -12.42
C TYR A 7 -2.14 -15.95 -13.23
N VAL A 8 -3.32 -15.78 -12.66
CA VAL A 8 -4.54 -15.79 -13.46
C VAL A 8 -4.63 -14.43 -14.15
N VAL A 9 -4.35 -14.39 -15.45
CA VAL A 9 -4.65 -13.23 -16.31
C VAL A 9 -6.11 -12.84 -16.04
N ASN A 10 -6.30 -11.73 -15.33
CA ASN A 10 -7.63 -11.24 -15.06
C ASN A 10 -8.18 -10.67 -16.37
N THR A 11 -9.04 -11.41 -17.06
CA THR A 11 -9.75 -10.93 -18.25
C THR A 11 -10.66 -9.73 -17.96
N ARG A 12 -10.86 -9.38 -16.67
CA ARG A 12 -11.54 -8.15 -16.23
C ARG A 12 -10.61 -6.96 -16.03
N ASN A 13 -9.28 -7.12 -16.07
CA ASN A 13 -8.40 -5.97 -16.23
C ASN A 13 -8.62 -5.50 -17.68
N ALA A 14 -9.56 -4.58 -17.86
CA ALA A 14 -9.88 -4.05 -19.17
C ALA A 14 -8.61 -3.52 -19.81
N HIS A 15 -8.29 -3.98 -21.03
CA HIS A 15 -7.23 -3.38 -21.84
C HIS A 15 -7.44 -1.87 -21.90
N ILE A 16 -6.45 -1.11 -21.43
CA ILE A 16 -6.49 0.34 -21.48
C ILE A 16 -6.19 0.74 -22.93
N ASP A 17 -7.08 1.51 -23.55
CA ASP A 17 -6.77 2.13 -24.84
C ASP A 17 -5.66 3.17 -24.65
N THR A 18 -4.45 2.81 -25.09
CA THR A 18 -3.26 3.66 -24.97
C THR A 18 -3.02 4.54 -26.19
N SER A 19 -3.95 4.63 -27.14
CA SER A 19 -3.71 5.35 -28.41
C SER A 19 -3.37 6.82 -28.22
N ASP A 20 -4.12 7.53 -27.37
CA ASP A 20 -3.84 8.93 -27.06
C ASP A 20 -2.56 9.08 -26.22
N PHE A 21 -2.30 8.15 -25.30
CA PHE A 21 -1.07 8.11 -24.50
C PHE A 21 0.15 7.96 -25.41
N GLN A 22 0.15 6.99 -26.32
CA GLN A 22 1.22 6.77 -27.28
C GLN A 22 1.49 8.02 -28.12
N ARG A 23 0.46 8.75 -28.53
CA ARG A 23 0.59 10.00 -29.30
C ARG A 23 1.33 11.06 -28.50
N GLU A 24 0.96 11.24 -27.23
CA GLU A 24 1.62 12.19 -26.32
C GLU A 24 3.06 11.78 -26.03
N VAL A 25 3.33 10.50 -25.73
CA VAL A 25 4.68 9.98 -25.49
C VAL A 25 5.58 10.21 -26.70
N ARG A 26 5.11 9.90 -27.91
CA ARG A 26 5.87 10.17 -29.15
C ARG A 26 6.17 11.65 -29.29
N LYS A 27 5.18 12.52 -29.07
CA LYS A 27 5.37 13.97 -29.11
C LYS A 27 6.45 14.43 -28.11
N VAL A 28 6.39 13.94 -26.87
CA VAL A 28 7.39 14.24 -25.83
C VAL A 28 8.78 13.79 -26.27
N LEU A 29 8.92 12.64 -26.93
CA LEU A 29 10.24 12.15 -27.36
C LEU A 29 10.77 12.83 -28.64
N THR A 30 9.90 13.26 -29.55
CA THR A 30 10.31 13.88 -30.83
C THR A 30 10.47 15.40 -30.77
N ASP A 31 9.65 16.09 -29.98
CA ASP A 31 9.59 17.55 -29.96
C ASP A 31 10.56 18.16 -28.94
N ASN A 32 11.08 17.37 -28.01
CA ASN A 32 11.83 17.89 -26.89
C ASN A 32 13.26 18.28 -27.25
N LYS A 33 13.63 19.49 -26.82
CA LYS A 33 15.02 19.96 -26.72
C LYS A 33 15.68 19.53 -25.40
N CYS A 34 14.97 18.77 -24.57
CA CYS A 34 15.37 18.36 -23.23
C CYS A 34 16.15 17.03 -23.25
N GLY A 35 16.86 16.71 -22.18
CA GLY A 35 17.60 15.45 -22.08
C GLY A 35 16.66 14.25 -21.97
N ILE A 36 17.14 13.05 -22.35
CA ILE A 36 16.32 11.82 -22.29
C ILE A 36 15.70 11.59 -20.91
N ASN A 37 16.45 11.82 -19.83
CA ASN A 37 15.93 11.64 -18.47
C ASN A 37 14.73 12.55 -18.20
N GLU A 38 14.75 13.80 -18.68
CA GLU A 38 13.65 14.75 -18.50
C GLU A 38 12.43 14.32 -19.33
N ALA A 39 12.64 13.77 -20.52
CA ALA A 39 11.56 13.22 -21.34
C ALA A 39 10.92 11.98 -20.68
N LEU A 40 11.71 11.07 -20.12
CA LEU A 40 11.20 9.89 -19.41
C LEU A 40 10.42 10.27 -18.15
N GLU A 41 10.91 11.24 -17.37
CA GLU A 41 10.19 11.79 -16.21
C GLU A 41 8.83 12.37 -16.64
N CYS A 42 8.78 13.12 -17.74
CA CYS A 42 7.53 13.64 -18.30
C CYS A 42 6.57 12.51 -18.72
N ILE A 43 7.08 11.45 -19.35
CA ILE A 43 6.28 10.27 -19.72
C ILE A 43 5.69 9.58 -18.48
N TYR A 44 6.51 9.43 -17.42
CA TYR A 44 6.04 8.88 -16.16
C TYR A 44 4.92 9.72 -15.57
N ASP A 45 5.07 11.05 -15.53
CA ASP A 45 4.06 11.97 -15.00
C ASP A 45 2.75 11.90 -15.81
N ILE A 46 2.82 11.74 -17.14
CA ILE A 46 1.63 11.52 -17.99
C ILE A 46 0.93 10.20 -17.61
N ALA A 47 1.69 9.10 -17.47
CA ALA A 47 1.13 7.81 -17.07
C ALA A 47 0.51 7.89 -15.67
N PHE A 48 1.18 8.54 -14.73
CA PHE A 48 0.73 8.77 -13.37
C PHE A 48 -0.55 9.61 -13.31
N LEU A 49 -0.64 10.67 -14.10
CA LEU A 49 -1.85 11.51 -14.17
C LEU A 49 -3.05 10.70 -14.68
N ARG A 50 -2.83 9.80 -15.63
CA ARG A 50 -3.88 8.93 -16.18
C ARG A 50 -4.31 7.81 -15.22
N THR A 51 -3.51 7.51 -14.20
CA THR A 51 -3.87 6.62 -13.09
C THR A 51 -4.33 7.38 -11.86
N GLY A 52 -4.40 8.72 -11.89
CA GLY A 52 -4.65 9.58 -10.72
C GLY A 52 -6.07 9.56 -10.15
N THR A 53 -6.85 8.50 -10.34
CA THR A 53 -8.16 8.37 -9.68
C THR A 53 -7.93 8.32 -8.17
N VAL A 54 -8.58 9.22 -7.44
CA VAL A 54 -8.52 9.26 -5.97
C VAL A 54 -9.13 7.97 -5.42
N PRO A 55 -8.42 7.23 -4.55
CA PRO A 55 -8.96 6.01 -3.95
C PRO A 55 -10.23 6.33 -3.14
N GLN A 56 -11.22 5.45 -3.21
CA GLN A 56 -12.42 5.59 -2.39
C GLN A 56 -12.06 5.40 -0.92
N GLU A 57 -12.42 6.35 -0.06
CA GLU A 57 -12.20 6.22 1.37
C GLU A 57 -13.30 5.39 2.05
N PRO A 58 -12.95 4.55 3.03
CA PRO A 58 -13.92 3.96 3.95
C PRO A 58 -14.63 5.01 4.82
N ASP A 59 -15.73 4.62 5.45
CA ASP A 59 -16.39 5.46 6.46
C ASP A 59 -15.43 5.79 7.63
N HIS A 60 -15.55 6.99 8.21
CA HIS A 60 -14.70 7.40 9.34
C HIS A 60 -14.79 6.45 10.55
N THR A 61 -15.96 5.83 10.74
CA THR A 61 -16.21 4.86 11.79
C THR A 61 -15.84 3.43 11.39
N GLN A 62 -15.41 3.19 10.16
CA GLN A 62 -14.98 1.87 9.71
C GLN A 62 -13.83 1.36 10.59
N LEU A 63 -13.98 0.14 11.11
CA LEU A 63 -12.89 -0.52 11.81
C LEU A 63 -11.90 -1.08 10.81
N ILE A 64 -10.61 -0.82 11.03
CA ILE A 64 -9.52 -1.40 10.26
C ILE A 64 -8.57 -2.17 11.18
N CYS A 65 -7.87 -3.16 10.63
CA CYS A 65 -6.98 -4.05 11.33
C CYS A 65 -5.62 -4.10 10.66
N ARG A 66 -4.55 -4.13 11.45
CA ARG A 66 -3.22 -4.50 10.97
C ARG A 66 -2.78 -5.78 11.66
N TYR A 67 -2.57 -6.81 10.85
CA TYR A 67 -2.11 -8.11 11.28
C TYR A 67 -0.58 -8.11 11.44
N LEU A 68 -0.10 -8.59 12.58
CA LEU A 68 1.29 -8.52 13.01
C LEU A 68 1.75 -9.86 13.58
N SER A 69 2.99 -10.24 13.27
CA SER A 69 3.68 -11.28 14.01
C SER A 69 3.92 -10.83 15.46
N PRO A 70 4.13 -11.76 16.43
CA PRO A 70 4.47 -11.40 17.80
C PRO A 70 5.64 -10.42 17.92
N SER A 71 6.68 -10.61 17.10
CA SER A 71 7.84 -9.71 17.06
C SER A 71 7.49 -8.30 16.59
N LYS A 72 6.69 -8.17 15.53
CA LYS A 72 6.21 -6.87 15.02
C LYS A 72 5.26 -6.19 16.01
N PHE A 73 4.42 -6.96 16.71
CA PHE A 73 3.54 -6.44 17.76
C PHE A 73 4.34 -5.90 18.95
N ILE A 74 5.33 -6.64 19.44
CA ILE A 74 6.23 -6.16 20.51
C ILE A 74 6.94 -4.87 20.06
N GLN A 75 7.45 -4.82 18.83
CA GLN A 75 8.05 -3.62 18.28
C GLN A 75 7.06 -2.44 18.27
N PHE A 76 5.84 -2.65 17.79
CA PHE A 76 4.77 -1.65 17.81
C PHE A 76 4.49 -1.10 19.21
N LEU A 77 4.45 -1.96 20.24
CA LEU A 77 4.26 -1.51 21.63
C LEU A 77 5.42 -0.66 22.14
N HIS A 78 6.65 -1.03 21.81
CA HIS A 78 7.85 -0.33 22.24
C HIS A 78 8.01 1.02 21.55
N THR A 79 7.80 1.07 20.23
CA THR A 79 8.03 2.28 19.44
C THR A 79 6.81 3.19 19.39
N ARG A 80 5.62 2.65 19.66
CA ARG A 80 4.33 3.33 19.50
C ARG A 80 4.25 4.07 18.17
N SER A 81 4.63 3.37 17.11
CA SER A 81 4.74 3.93 15.78
C SER A 81 4.21 2.97 14.72
N ILE A 82 3.66 3.54 13.66
CA ILE A 82 3.26 2.81 12.45
C ILE A 82 4.40 2.87 11.46
N SER A 83 4.84 1.70 10.99
CA SER A 83 5.85 1.60 9.93
C SER A 83 5.22 1.80 8.55
N PHE A 84 5.91 2.60 7.74
CA PHE A 84 5.66 2.85 6.32
C PHE A 84 6.90 2.41 5.51
N PRO A 85 7.02 1.13 5.17
CA PRO A 85 8.03 0.66 4.22
C PRO A 85 7.92 1.38 2.87
N THR A 86 9.02 1.40 2.11
CA THR A 86 8.96 1.82 0.70
C THR A 86 8.21 0.79 -0.13
N ALA A 87 7.58 1.18 -1.23
CA ALA A 87 6.86 0.23 -2.11
C ALA A 87 7.76 -0.93 -2.60
N THR A 88 9.05 -0.69 -2.78
CA THR A 88 10.02 -1.70 -3.19
C THR A 88 10.43 -2.70 -2.10
N GLN A 89 10.00 -2.51 -0.86
CA GLN A 89 10.21 -3.46 0.24
C GLN A 89 9.08 -4.49 0.35
N PHE A 90 8.00 -4.33 -0.43
CA PHE A 90 6.95 -5.33 -0.52
C PHE A 90 7.46 -6.54 -1.32
N SER A 91 6.99 -7.73 -0.97
CA SER A 91 7.29 -8.95 -1.72
C SER A 91 6.57 -9.02 -3.06
N ASP A 92 5.46 -8.26 -3.20
CA ASP A 92 4.74 -8.13 -4.45
C ASP A 92 5.50 -7.18 -5.39
N HIS A 93 6.01 -7.73 -6.49
CA HIS A 93 6.77 -6.96 -7.49
C HIS A 93 5.87 -6.06 -8.37
N TRP A 94 4.55 -6.22 -8.28
CA TRP A 94 3.57 -5.37 -8.96
C TRP A 94 3.20 -4.13 -8.16
N GLU A 95 3.63 -4.04 -6.89
CA GLU A 95 3.33 -2.94 -5.99
C GLU A 95 3.84 -1.60 -6.55
N CYS A 96 2.94 -0.62 -6.70
CA CYS A 96 3.23 0.70 -7.29
C CYS A 96 3.77 0.69 -8.73
N ARG A 97 3.57 -0.40 -9.47
CA ARG A 97 4.00 -0.47 -10.87
C ARG A 97 3.08 0.37 -11.77
N VAL A 98 3.66 0.96 -12.81
CA VAL A 98 2.88 1.54 -13.92
C VAL A 98 2.03 0.43 -14.55
N PRO A 99 0.75 0.67 -14.88
CA PRO A 99 -0.09 -0.34 -15.53
C PRO A 99 0.57 -0.92 -16.79
N GLU A 100 0.44 -2.23 -16.96
CA GLU A 100 1.14 -2.99 -18.00
C GLU A 100 0.88 -2.45 -19.42
N ASP A 101 -0.34 -2.01 -19.74
CA ASP A 101 -0.67 -1.43 -21.04
C ASP A 101 0.14 -0.14 -21.31
N TYR A 102 0.26 0.74 -20.31
CA TYR A 102 1.06 1.97 -20.42
C TYR A 102 2.54 1.65 -20.50
N GLU A 103 3.03 0.74 -19.67
CA GLU A 103 4.43 0.31 -19.68
C GLU A 103 4.82 -0.29 -21.05
N THR A 104 3.99 -1.20 -21.56
CA THR A 104 4.17 -1.82 -22.89
C THR A 104 4.17 -0.77 -24.00
N ALA A 105 3.26 0.21 -23.92
CA ALA A 105 3.21 1.32 -24.87
C ALA A 105 4.51 2.15 -24.85
N VAL A 106 5.04 2.49 -23.67
CA VAL A 106 6.32 3.21 -23.54
C VAL A 106 7.46 2.37 -24.11
N LEU A 107 7.61 1.12 -23.68
CA LEU A 107 8.69 0.23 -24.11
C LEU A 107 8.72 0.03 -25.62
N ARG A 108 7.55 -0.13 -26.25
CA ARG A 108 7.43 -0.22 -27.71
C ARG A 108 7.91 1.06 -28.40
N ILE A 109 7.53 2.24 -27.89
CA ILE A 109 7.95 3.51 -28.47
C ILE A 109 9.47 3.71 -28.32
N LEU A 110 10.04 3.38 -27.15
CA LEU A 110 11.49 3.45 -26.93
C LEU A 110 12.23 2.53 -27.89
N TYR A 111 11.74 1.30 -28.09
CA TYR A 111 12.29 0.37 -29.08
C TYR A 111 12.22 0.93 -30.51
N ASP A 112 11.08 1.46 -30.93
CA ASP A 112 10.89 2.05 -32.27
C ASP A 112 11.86 3.22 -32.53
N LEU A 113 12.24 3.95 -31.47
CA LEU A 113 13.18 5.08 -31.53
C LEU A 113 14.64 4.66 -31.27
N ASN A 114 14.92 3.36 -31.13
CA ASN A 114 16.23 2.80 -30.81
C ASN A 114 16.84 3.36 -29.51
N MET A 115 16.01 3.43 -28.47
CA MET A 115 16.34 3.95 -27.14
C MET A 115 16.36 2.81 -26.11
N SER A 116 17.13 2.98 -25.02
CA SER A 116 17.24 1.95 -23.99
C SER A 116 15.97 1.85 -23.13
N ALA A 117 15.51 0.62 -22.89
CA ALA A 117 14.43 0.33 -21.94
C ALA A 117 14.91 0.37 -20.48
N ASP A 118 16.21 0.20 -20.24
CA ASP A 118 16.77 0.10 -18.88
C ASP A 118 16.61 1.42 -18.11
N ASP A 119 16.68 2.55 -18.81
CA ASP A 119 16.48 3.88 -18.23
C ASP A 119 15.04 4.07 -17.73
N TRP A 120 14.07 3.55 -18.48
CA TRP A 120 12.66 3.56 -18.10
C TRP A 120 12.40 2.68 -16.88
N SER A 121 12.86 1.42 -16.90
CA SER A 121 12.69 0.49 -15.77
C SER A 121 13.33 1.03 -14.49
N SER A 122 14.52 1.63 -14.61
CA SER A 122 15.22 2.26 -13.48
C SER A 122 14.47 3.47 -12.94
N LEU A 123 13.89 4.30 -13.82
CA LEU A 123 13.04 5.41 -13.44
C LEU A 123 11.78 4.93 -12.70
N VAL A 124 11.02 3.99 -13.26
CA VAL A 124 9.78 3.46 -12.64
C VAL A 124 10.06 2.90 -11.26
N ARG A 125 11.14 2.11 -11.11
CA ARG A 125 11.57 1.59 -9.81
C ARG A 125 11.89 2.71 -8.82
N ARG A 126 12.70 3.70 -9.23
CA ARG A 126 13.06 4.85 -8.39
C ARG A 126 11.81 5.64 -7.95
N LYS A 127 10.82 5.80 -8.83
CA LYS A 127 9.55 6.44 -8.49
C LYS A 127 8.72 5.62 -7.52
N ALA A 128 8.73 4.30 -7.63
CA ALA A 128 8.10 3.42 -6.64
C ALA A 128 8.78 3.54 -5.27
N GLU A 129 10.10 3.70 -5.21
CA GLU A 129 10.86 3.88 -3.96
C GLU A 129 10.50 5.16 -3.19
N GLU A 130 9.93 6.16 -3.86
CA GLU A 130 9.45 7.40 -3.23
C GLU A 130 8.19 7.15 -2.40
N TRP A 131 7.43 6.10 -2.67
CA TRP A 131 6.18 5.80 -1.95
C TRP A 131 6.45 5.07 -0.64
N ASN A 132 5.99 5.66 0.46
CA ASN A 132 5.94 5.07 1.79
C ASN A 132 4.50 4.62 2.08
N ILE A 133 4.28 3.33 2.36
CA ILE A 133 2.92 2.74 2.39
C ILE A 133 2.70 1.96 3.68
N SER A 134 1.56 2.21 4.34
CA SER A 134 1.05 1.40 5.43
C SER A 134 -0.27 0.74 5.05
N CYS A 135 -0.27 -0.59 4.97
CA CYS A 135 -1.43 -1.41 4.64
C CYS A 135 -2.21 -1.86 5.88
N TRP A 136 -3.53 -1.86 5.76
CA TRP A 136 -4.52 -2.26 6.74
C TRP A 136 -5.63 -3.05 6.04
N THR A 137 -6.42 -3.77 6.81
CA THR A 137 -7.58 -4.54 6.33
C THR A 137 -8.84 -3.94 6.91
N GLN A 138 -9.82 -3.64 6.07
CA GLN A 138 -11.16 -3.27 6.52
C GLN A 138 -11.85 -4.47 7.15
N LEU A 139 -12.35 -4.30 8.39
CA LEU A 139 -13.13 -5.32 9.09
C LEU A 139 -14.62 -5.05 8.95
N ASP A 140 -15.32 -5.90 8.19
CA ASP A 140 -16.78 -5.92 8.14
C ASP A 140 -17.36 -7.04 9.01
N ASN A 141 -18.70 -7.08 9.14
CA ASN A 141 -19.39 -8.02 10.03
C ASN A 141 -19.27 -9.49 9.63
N HIS A 142 -18.77 -9.79 8.42
CA HIS A 142 -18.69 -11.15 7.87
C HIS A 142 -17.29 -11.47 7.33
N PHE A 143 -16.26 -10.77 7.82
CA PHE A 143 -14.92 -10.87 7.28
C PHE A 143 -14.22 -12.16 7.73
N ASP A 144 -13.96 -13.08 6.80
CA ASP A 144 -13.12 -14.26 7.01
C ASP A 144 -11.64 -13.89 6.89
N ASP A 145 -10.99 -13.72 8.03
CA ASP A 145 -9.60 -13.30 8.11
C ASP A 145 -8.60 -14.43 8.34
N HIS A 146 -8.99 -15.69 8.14
CA HIS A 146 -8.09 -16.84 8.32
C HIS A 146 -6.78 -16.67 7.53
N LEU A 147 -6.88 -16.29 6.26
CA LEU A 147 -5.72 -16.03 5.40
C LEU A 147 -4.85 -14.89 5.93
N MET A 148 -5.44 -13.87 6.57
CA MET A 148 -4.68 -12.73 7.06
C MET A 148 -3.81 -13.11 8.26
N TRP A 149 -4.32 -13.99 9.13
CA TRP A 149 -3.54 -14.54 10.24
C TRP A 149 -2.35 -15.34 9.73
N ASP A 150 -2.56 -16.25 8.78
CA ASP A 150 -1.52 -17.12 8.25
C ASP A 150 -0.46 -16.35 7.45
N CYS A 151 -0.90 -15.51 6.51
CA CYS A 151 0.02 -14.81 5.61
C CYS A 151 0.79 -13.67 6.28
N TYR A 152 0.16 -12.95 7.23
CA TYR A 152 0.73 -11.70 7.74
C TYR A 152 1.04 -11.70 9.24
N ALA A 153 0.36 -12.54 10.03
CA ALA A 153 0.48 -12.55 11.49
C ALA A 153 1.28 -13.72 12.07
N GLY A 154 1.69 -14.70 11.26
CA GLY A 154 2.34 -15.92 11.77
C GLY A 154 1.35 -16.95 12.34
N GLY A 155 0.13 -16.96 11.79
CA GLY A 155 -0.89 -17.99 12.03
C GLY A 155 -1.41 -18.00 13.48
N PRO A 156 -1.33 -19.13 14.22
CA PRO A 156 -1.88 -19.24 15.58
C PRO A 156 -1.30 -18.25 16.60
N GLN A 157 -0.10 -17.73 16.37
CA GLN A 157 0.53 -16.77 17.28
C GLN A 157 0.25 -15.31 16.89
N GLY A 158 -0.51 -15.09 15.83
CA GLY A 158 -0.76 -13.76 15.29
C GLY A 158 -1.48 -12.81 16.24
N VAL A 159 -1.14 -11.54 16.11
CA VAL A 159 -1.77 -10.43 16.84
C VAL A 159 -2.21 -9.37 15.84
N GLY A 160 -3.44 -8.90 15.97
CA GLY A 160 -3.98 -7.78 15.21
C GLY A 160 -4.10 -6.55 16.10
N ILE A 161 -3.85 -5.37 15.54
CA ILE A 161 -4.22 -4.10 16.16
C ILE A 161 -5.34 -3.47 15.36
N THR A 162 -6.36 -2.95 16.04
CA THR A 162 -7.51 -2.33 15.38
C THR A 162 -7.66 -0.88 15.76
N VAL A 163 -8.18 -0.07 14.85
CA VAL A 163 -8.47 1.35 15.06
C VAL A 163 -9.56 1.78 14.09
N ARG A 164 -10.28 2.87 14.42
CA ARG A 164 -11.23 3.48 13.49
C ARG A 164 -10.48 4.26 12.41
N TYR A 165 -10.87 4.07 11.15
CA TYR A 165 -10.21 4.66 9.99
C TYR A 165 -10.01 6.17 10.14
N GLY A 166 -11.05 6.91 10.52
CA GLY A 166 -10.98 8.37 10.68
C GLY A 166 -9.98 8.81 11.76
N VAL A 167 -9.93 8.10 12.89
CA VAL A 167 -8.99 8.41 13.98
C VAL A 167 -7.54 8.26 13.51
N LEU A 168 -7.25 7.18 12.79
CA LEU A 168 -5.90 6.95 12.27
C LEU A 168 -5.54 7.95 11.16
N LYS A 169 -6.47 8.20 10.23
CA LYS A 169 -6.31 9.17 9.15
C LYS A 169 -5.94 10.55 9.70
N ASP A 170 -6.70 11.06 10.66
CA ASP A 170 -6.51 12.40 11.21
C ASP A 170 -5.17 12.56 11.93
N SER A 171 -4.76 11.56 12.70
CA SER A 171 -3.45 11.55 13.38
C SER A 171 -2.29 11.49 12.37
N LEU A 172 -2.37 10.58 11.39
CA LEU A 172 -1.34 10.45 10.35
C LEU A 172 -1.23 11.69 9.47
N ALA A 173 -2.35 12.30 9.09
CA ALA A 173 -2.36 13.46 8.19
C ALA A 173 -1.59 14.65 8.77
N ASN A 174 -1.57 14.80 10.10
CA ASN A 174 -0.78 15.84 10.76
C ASN A 174 0.71 15.50 10.79
N SER A 175 1.06 14.26 11.09
CA SER A 175 2.45 13.80 11.15
C SER A 175 3.12 13.77 9.77
N VAL A 176 2.38 13.39 8.73
CA VAL A 176 2.89 13.22 7.36
C VAL A 176 3.14 14.56 6.66
N LYS A 177 2.48 15.65 7.05
CA LYS A 177 2.70 16.99 6.46
C LYS A 177 4.17 17.42 6.45
N GLN A 178 4.97 16.97 7.42
CA GLN A 178 6.40 17.31 7.51
C GLN A 178 7.31 16.32 6.76
N LEU A 179 6.78 15.15 6.38
CA LEU A 179 7.52 14.05 5.77
C LEU A 179 7.31 13.97 4.25
N ASP A 180 6.12 14.34 3.79
CA ASP A 180 5.69 14.21 2.40
C ASP A 180 6.18 15.37 1.51
N VAL A 181 6.50 15.05 0.25
CA VAL A 181 6.95 16.01 -0.77
C VAL A 181 5.86 17.04 -1.07
N ASP A 182 4.60 16.60 -1.11
CA ASP A 182 3.41 17.36 -1.48
C ASP A 182 2.58 17.78 -0.24
N SER A 183 3.10 17.50 0.97
CA SER A 183 2.40 17.68 2.26
C SER A 183 1.03 17.00 2.32
N LEU A 184 0.84 15.90 1.59
CA LEU A 184 -0.42 15.21 1.39
C LEU A 184 -0.31 13.74 1.81
N LEU A 185 -1.23 13.33 2.70
CA LEU A 185 -1.49 11.92 2.95
C LEU A 185 -2.54 11.42 1.96
N HIS A 186 -2.18 10.45 1.14
CA HIS A 186 -3.14 9.68 0.36
C HIS A 186 -3.65 8.53 1.21
N CYS A 187 -4.97 8.33 1.25
CA CYS A 187 -5.56 7.21 1.97
C CYS A 187 -6.85 6.74 1.32
N GLY A 188 -7.15 5.46 1.47
CA GLY A 188 -8.37 4.87 0.91
C GLY A 188 -8.22 3.37 0.63
N SER A 189 -9.27 2.79 0.08
CA SER A 189 -9.32 1.39 -0.29
C SER A 189 -8.50 1.12 -1.54
N VAL A 190 -7.86 -0.05 -1.57
CA VAL A 190 -7.18 -0.58 -2.74
C VAL A 190 -8.22 -0.93 -3.80
N ASN A 191 -7.93 -0.57 -5.04
CA ASN A 191 -8.72 -0.86 -6.21
C ASN A 191 -8.20 -2.13 -6.90
N TYR A 192 -9.13 -3.02 -7.22
CA TYR A 192 -8.87 -4.32 -7.82
C TYR A 192 -9.47 -4.48 -9.22
N GLU A 193 -10.24 -3.48 -9.67
CA GLU A 193 -11.03 -3.54 -10.91
C GLU A 193 -10.63 -2.47 -11.92
N THR A 194 -10.31 -1.28 -11.44
CA THR A 194 -9.99 -0.11 -12.26
C THR A 194 -8.71 0.56 -11.80
N LEU A 195 -8.20 1.49 -12.61
CA LEU A 195 -7.01 2.25 -12.25
C LEU A 195 -7.32 3.26 -11.15
N SER A 196 -6.54 3.17 -10.08
CA SER A 196 -6.40 4.12 -8.99
C SER A 196 -4.99 4.67 -8.96
N LEU A 197 -4.74 5.65 -8.08
CA LEU A 197 -3.41 6.16 -7.79
C LEU A 197 -2.45 4.99 -7.51
N LEU A 198 -1.20 5.05 -8.00
CA LEU A 198 -0.30 3.88 -8.06
C LEU A 198 -0.14 3.02 -6.78
N PRO A 199 -0.08 3.56 -5.56
CA PRO A 199 -0.03 2.73 -4.35
C PRO A 199 -1.41 2.21 -3.94
N PHE A 200 -2.44 2.26 -4.79
CA PHE A 200 -3.79 1.77 -4.52
C PHE A 200 -4.29 0.82 -5.61
N ASN A 201 -3.41 0.33 -6.49
CA ASN A 201 -3.74 -0.75 -7.41
C ASN A 201 -3.17 -2.05 -6.88
N LYS A 202 -3.97 -3.12 -6.93
CA LYS A 202 -3.50 -4.47 -6.61
C LYS A 202 -4.21 -5.50 -7.47
N HIS A 203 -3.58 -6.65 -7.68
CA HIS A 203 -4.20 -7.72 -8.44
C HIS A 203 -5.52 -8.19 -7.82
N HIS A 204 -6.51 -8.44 -8.67
CA HIS A 204 -7.85 -8.89 -8.27
C HIS A 204 -7.88 -10.20 -7.45
N MET A 205 -6.84 -11.02 -7.53
CA MET A 205 -6.70 -12.20 -6.66
C MET A 205 -6.66 -11.84 -5.17
N PHE A 206 -6.20 -10.64 -4.82
CA PHE A 206 -6.13 -10.12 -3.44
C PHE A 206 -7.38 -9.34 -3.00
N ARG A 207 -8.46 -9.33 -3.80
CA ARG A 207 -9.67 -8.54 -3.48
C ARG A 207 -10.30 -8.89 -2.13
N ASN A 208 -10.12 -10.12 -1.66
CA ASN A 208 -10.65 -10.57 -0.37
C ASN A 208 -9.87 -10.03 0.83
N GLU A 209 -8.74 -9.34 0.61
CA GLU A 209 -7.98 -8.71 1.71
C GLU A 209 -8.64 -7.41 2.21
N ASN A 210 -9.60 -6.86 1.45
CA ASN A 210 -10.29 -5.60 1.75
C ASN A 210 -9.30 -4.51 2.19
N GLU A 211 -8.22 -4.35 1.41
CA GLU A 211 -7.06 -3.58 1.83
C GLU A 211 -7.34 -2.06 1.81
N VAL A 212 -6.94 -1.38 2.88
CA VAL A 212 -6.94 0.07 3.02
C VAL A 212 -5.50 0.51 3.20
N ARG A 213 -5.08 1.54 2.45
CA ARG A 213 -3.72 2.05 2.51
C ARG A 213 -3.68 3.48 3.00
N PHE A 214 -2.60 3.80 3.69
CA PHE A 214 -2.13 5.14 3.97
C PHE A 214 -0.79 5.27 3.28
N ALA A 215 -0.65 6.24 2.38
CA ALA A 215 0.51 6.39 1.52
C ALA A 215 0.90 7.86 1.34
N PHE A 216 2.19 8.11 1.23
CA PHE A 216 2.74 9.43 0.92
C PHE A 216 4.08 9.27 0.21
N ARG A 217 4.56 10.32 -0.45
CA ARG A 217 5.83 10.37 -1.17
C ARG A 217 6.89 11.07 -0.33
N ALA A 218 7.91 10.36 0.11
CA ALA A 218 9.02 10.96 0.83
C ALA A 218 10.16 11.36 -0.11
N ARG A 219 10.85 12.47 0.21
CA ARG A 219 12.11 12.86 -0.48
C ARG A 219 13.27 11.91 -0.19
N HIS A 220 13.20 11.19 0.92
CA HIS A 220 14.25 10.28 1.36
C HIS A 220 13.85 8.84 1.03
N CYS A 221 14.72 8.14 0.32
CA CYS A 221 14.56 6.71 0.08
C CYS A 221 14.70 5.97 1.41
N GLY A 222 13.65 5.27 1.85
CA GLY A 222 13.72 4.37 3.00
C GLY A 222 12.41 4.24 3.77
N ALA A 223 12.36 3.22 4.63
CA ALA A 223 11.23 3.02 5.52
C ALA A 223 11.14 4.16 6.54
N LEU A 224 9.92 4.65 6.75
CA LEU A 224 9.63 5.69 7.73
C LEU A 224 8.75 5.12 8.85
N SER A 225 8.73 5.80 9.98
CA SER A 225 7.84 5.47 11.09
C SER A 225 7.19 6.72 11.63
N VAL A 226 5.88 6.65 11.84
CA VAL A 226 5.09 7.76 12.36
C VAL A 226 4.61 7.41 13.76
N SER A 227 4.90 8.25 14.75
CA SER A 227 4.40 8.05 16.11
C SER A 227 2.87 8.14 16.14
N ILE A 228 2.27 7.33 17.00
CA ILE A 228 0.83 7.29 17.29
C ILE A 228 0.56 7.44 18.78
N ASP A 229 1.48 8.03 19.55
CA ASP A 229 1.34 8.20 21.00
C ASP A 229 0.05 8.92 21.39
N ASP A 230 -0.37 9.90 20.60
CA ASP A 230 -1.59 10.70 20.78
C ASP A 230 -2.87 9.88 20.63
N ILE A 231 -2.86 8.83 19.81
CA ILE A 231 -4.02 7.97 19.55
C ILE A 231 -3.84 6.54 20.05
N PHE A 232 -2.75 6.20 20.75
CA PHE A 232 -2.46 4.82 21.19
C PHE A 232 -3.63 4.19 21.98
N GLY A 233 -4.29 4.99 22.84
CA GLY A 233 -5.46 4.55 23.63
C GLY A 233 -6.72 4.27 22.80
N SER A 234 -6.74 4.65 21.51
CA SER A 234 -7.84 4.36 20.59
C SER A 234 -7.71 2.99 19.92
N PHE A 235 -6.54 2.35 20.02
CA PHE A 235 -6.30 1.04 19.45
C PHE A 235 -6.98 -0.06 20.28
N GLY A 236 -7.46 -1.10 19.59
CA GLY A 236 -7.84 -2.37 20.18
C GLY A 236 -6.84 -3.46 19.83
N ILE A 237 -6.90 -4.57 20.56
CA ILE A 237 -6.13 -5.78 20.27
C ILE A 237 -7.07 -6.88 19.77
N ARG A 238 -6.62 -7.61 18.76
CA ARG A 238 -7.18 -8.89 18.32
C ARG A 238 -6.09 -9.93 18.42
N ILE A 239 -6.43 -11.14 18.80
CA ILE A 239 -5.50 -12.26 18.89
C ILE A 239 -6.06 -13.34 17.99
N SER A 240 -5.17 -14.06 17.29
CA SER A 240 -5.56 -15.14 16.39
C SER A 240 -6.55 -16.09 17.09
N PRO A 241 -7.70 -16.42 16.46
CA PRO A 241 -8.67 -17.35 17.04
C PRO A 241 -8.09 -18.75 17.29
N ALA A 242 -7.00 -19.11 16.61
CA ALA A 242 -6.28 -20.37 16.79
C ALA A 242 -5.21 -20.34 17.90
N ALA A 243 -5.04 -19.20 18.58
CA ALA A 243 -4.08 -19.07 19.68
C ALA A 243 -4.45 -19.96 20.87
N THR A 244 -3.43 -20.44 21.59
CA THR A 244 -3.66 -21.09 22.89
C THR A 244 -4.09 -20.05 23.93
N VAL A 245 -4.71 -20.50 25.01
CA VAL A 245 -5.13 -19.62 26.12
C VAL A 245 -3.94 -18.89 26.73
N GLU A 246 -2.79 -19.56 26.87
CA GLU A 246 -1.58 -18.97 27.44
C GLU A 246 -1.04 -17.84 26.54
N HIS A 247 -1.05 -18.03 25.22
CA HIS A 247 -0.64 -16.97 24.28
C HIS A 247 -1.61 -15.80 24.33
N HIS A 248 -2.90 -16.09 24.38
CA HIS A 248 -3.95 -15.07 24.49
C HIS A 248 -3.75 -14.19 25.74
N ASP A 249 -3.57 -14.82 26.91
CA ASP A 249 -3.37 -14.13 28.17
C ASP A 249 -2.05 -13.36 28.22
N ALA A 250 -0.98 -13.92 27.63
CA ALA A 250 0.32 -13.25 27.54
C ALA A 250 0.25 -11.97 26.70
N MET A 251 -0.34 -12.03 25.50
CA MET A 251 -0.46 -10.86 24.61
C MET A 251 -1.38 -9.80 25.20
N ARG A 252 -2.49 -10.18 25.82
CA ARG A 252 -3.40 -9.25 26.52
C ARG A 252 -2.74 -8.60 27.72
N SER A 253 -2.01 -9.37 28.54
CA SER A 253 -1.27 -8.83 29.68
C SER A 253 -0.21 -7.83 29.24
N LEU A 254 0.48 -8.11 28.13
CA LEU A 254 1.45 -7.19 27.53
C LEU A 254 0.77 -5.91 27.03
N TRP A 255 -0.35 -6.03 26.31
CA TRP A 255 -1.14 -4.88 25.84
C TRP A 255 -1.52 -3.93 26.98
N LEU A 256 -2.07 -4.48 28.07
CA LEU A 256 -2.45 -3.73 29.25
C LEU A 256 -1.25 -3.05 29.93
N LYS A 257 -0.11 -3.75 30.01
CA LYS A 257 1.13 -3.20 30.59
C LYS A 257 1.63 -1.95 29.86
N TYR A 258 1.41 -1.86 28.54
CA TYR A 258 1.80 -0.70 27.73
C TYR A 258 0.79 0.46 27.74
N GLY A 259 -0.29 0.33 28.52
CA GLY A 259 -1.38 1.32 28.61
C GLY A 259 -2.49 1.11 27.58
N GLY A 260 -2.50 -0.03 26.90
CA GLY A 260 -3.61 -0.42 26.04
C GLY A 260 -4.89 -0.64 26.85
N VAL A 261 -6.04 -0.40 26.22
CA VAL A 261 -7.34 -0.65 26.86
C VAL A 261 -7.88 -1.99 26.39
N ASP A 262 -8.45 -2.76 27.30
CA ASP A 262 -9.11 -4.03 27.01
C ASP A 262 -10.45 -3.81 26.30
N ARG A 263 -10.36 -3.45 25.01
CA ARG A 263 -11.49 -3.30 24.10
C ARG A 263 -11.20 -4.18 22.92
N VAL A 264 -11.82 -5.35 22.88
CA VAL A 264 -11.90 -6.09 21.62
C VAL A 264 -12.88 -5.33 20.75
N GLN A 265 -12.35 -4.53 19.83
CA GLN A 265 -13.19 -3.86 18.83
C GLN A 265 -13.58 -4.92 17.81
N TRP A 266 -14.77 -5.47 17.96
CA TRP A 266 -15.41 -6.23 16.90
C TRP A 266 -16.18 -5.25 15.99
N PRO A 267 -16.29 -5.56 14.69
CA PRO A 267 -17.33 -4.97 13.85
C PRO A 267 -18.69 -5.12 14.55
N GLN A 268 -19.44 -4.03 14.68
CA GLN A 268 -20.77 -4.02 15.32
C GLN A 268 -21.85 -4.46 14.34
#